data_AF-A0A3D0NCD7-F1
#
_entry.id   AF-A0A3D0NCD7-F1
#
_cell.length_a   1.000
_cell.length_b   1.000
_cell.length_c   1.000
_cell.angle_alpha   90.00
_cell.angle_beta   90.00
_cell.angle_gamma   90.00
#
_symmetry.space_group_name_H-M   'P 1'
#
loop_
_entity.id
_entity.type
_entity.pdbx_description
1 polymer ?
#
loop_
_entity_poly.entity_id
_entity_poly.type
_entity_poly.pdbx_seq_one_letter_code
_entity_poly.pdbx_strand_id
1 'polypeptide(L)'
;MAARTAAEYLDGLRDKRNVWVNGAAVCDVTQSDLFRGSLAGMAGYFDWQNKFADDCVIESEGGACNVSHLIPMSAELTSLEPGA
;
A
#
# COMPACT_ATOMS: atom_id res chain seq x y z
N MET A 1 7.87 -7.19 -2.58
CA MET A 1 7.34 -5.89 -3.05
C MET A 1 8.03 -4.83 -2.20
N ALA A 2 8.70 -3.84 -2.80
CA ALA A 2 9.39 -2.80 -2.04
C ALA A 2 8.40 -2.01 -1.16
N ALA A 3 8.87 -1.48 -0.02
CA ALA A 3 8.10 -0.53 0.78
C ALA A 3 7.90 0.78 -0.01
N ARG A 4 6.75 0.92 -0.66
CA ARG A 4 6.41 2.08 -1.49
C ARG A 4 5.99 3.26 -0.64
N THR A 5 6.26 4.46 -1.12
CA THR A 5 5.70 5.73 -0.64
C THR A 5 4.29 5.97 -1.20
N ALA A 6 3.54 6.91 -0.62
CA ALA A 6 2.27 7.35 -1.20
C ALA A 6 2.40 7.80 -2.66
N ALA A 7 3.48 8.52 -2.99
CA ALA A 7 3.73 9.03 -4.32
C ALA A 7 3.91 7.90 -5.33
N GLU A 8 4.72 6.89 -4.99
CA GLU A 8 4.93 5.71 -5.85
C GLU A 8 3.68 4.85 -5.97
N TYR A 9 2.88 4.75 -4.91
CA TYR A 9 1.57 4.11 -4.98
C TYR A 9 0.66 4.81 -5.99
N LEU A 10 0.48 6.13 -5.87
CA LEU A 10 -0.41 6.90 -6.74
C LEU A 10 0.08 6.92 -8.19
N ASP A 11 1.39 7.05 -8.41
CA ASP A 11 1.96 7.01 -9.76
C ASP A 11 1.77 5.62 -10.40
N GLY A 12 1.92 4.55 -9.64
CA GLY A 12 1.63 3.19 -10.08
C GLY A 12 0.16 2.93 -10.44
N LEU A 13 -0.77 3.83 -10.09
CA LEU A 13 -2.17 3.73 -10.51
C LEU A 13 -2.44 4.39 -11.87
N ARG A 14 -1.51 5.17 -12.40
CA ARG A 14 -1.56 5.80 -13.73
C ARG A 14 -1.12 4.82 -14.80
N ASP A 15 -1.78 3.68 -14.83
CA ASP A 15 -1.54 2.63 -15.82
C ASP A 15 -2.70 2.58 -16.83
N LYS A 16 -2.69 1.55 -17.68
CA LYS A 16 -3.74 1.34 -18.71
C LYS A 16 -4.87 0.45 -18.21
N ARG A 17 -5.20 0.48 -16.90
CA ARG A 17 -6.31 -0.29 -16.34
C ARG A 17 -7.64 0.10 -17.00
N ASN A 18 -8.50 -0.90 -17.17
CA ASN A 18 -9.83 -0.71 -17.72
C ASN A 18 -10.86 -0.75 -16.58
N VAL A 19 -11.22 0.42 -16.06
CA VAL A 19 -12.13 0.56 -14.91
C VAL A 19 -13.47 1.13 -15.36
N TRP A 20 -14.56 0.53 -14.89
CA TRP A 20 -15.92 0.97 -15.19
C TRP A 20 -16.71 1.18 -13.90
N VAL A 21 -17.38 2.32 -13.77
CA VAL A 21 -18.22 2.65 -12.62
C VAL A 21 -19.53 3.25 -13.12
N ASN A 22 -20.66 2.75 -12.63
CA ASN A 22 -22.00 3.22 -13.00
C ASN A 22 -22.23 3.28 -14.53
N GLY A 23 -21.68 2.32 -15.28
CA GLY A 23 -21.81 2.23 -16.74
C GLY A 23 -20.89 3.17 -17.53
N ALA A 24 -20.04 3.96 -16.87
CA ALA A 24 -19.05 4.83 -17.51
C ALA A 24 -17.63 4.29 -17.32
N ALA A 25 -16.80 4.40 -18.36
CA ALA A 25 -15.39 4.09 -18.28
C ALA A 25 -14.64 5.21 -17.53
N VAL A 26 -13.78 4.84 -16.59
CA VAL A 26 -12.88 5.74 -15.86
C VAL A 26 -11.48 5.58 -16.43
N CYS A 27 -11.04 6.56 -17.21
CA CYS A 27 -9.74 6.53 -17.89
C CYS A 27 -8.55 6.68 -16.94
N ASP A 28 -8.71 7.43 -15.84
CA ASP A 28 -7.70 7.59 -14.80
C ASP A 28 -8.37 7.64 -13.44
N VAL A 29 -8.08 6.64 -12.61
CA VAL A 29 -8.64 6.54 -11.26
C VAL A 29 -8.10 7.63 -10.34
N THR A 30 -6.88 8.12 -10.57
CA THR A 30 -6.21 9.14 -9.74
C THR A 30 -6.85 10.52 -9.88
N GLN A 31 -7.56 10.76 -10.98
CA GLN A 31 -8.25 12.02 -11.28
C GLN A 31 -9.76 11.97 -10.98
N SER A 32 -10.29 10.80 -10.59
CA SER A 32 -11.72 10.64 -10.37
C SER A 32 -12.11 10.97 -8.93
N ASP A 33 -13.08 11.87 -8.77
CA ASP A 33 -13.66 12.19 -7.45
C ASP A 33 -14.28 10.98 -6.74
N LEU A 34 -14.74 9.98 -7.51
CA LEU A 34 -15.32 8.74 -6.99
C LEU A 34 -14.32 7.93 -6.16
N PHE A 35 -13.04 7.98 -6.53
CA PHE A 35 -11.99 7.19 -5.88
C PHE A 35 -11.16 8.01 -4.89
N ARG A 36 -11.32 9.33 -4.85
CA ARG A 36 -10.48 10.24 -4.07
C ARG A 36 -10.33 9.83 -2.59
N GLY A 37 -11.43 9.41 -1.95
CA GLY A 37 -11.39 8.96 -0.55
C GLY A 37 -10.57 7.68 -0.35
N SER A 38 -10.80 6.67 -1.19
CA SER A 38 -10.07 5.39 -1.13
C SER A 38 -8.58 5.58 -1.45
N LEU A 39 -8.28 6.42 -2.44
CA LEU A 39 -6.91 6.77 -2.82
C LEU A 39 -6.18 7.48 -1.69
N ALA A 40 -6.81 8.44 -1.04
CA ALA A 40 -6.24 9.15 0.10
C ALA A 40 -5.98 8.19 1.28
N GLY A 41 -6.90 7.27 1.56
CA GLY A 41 -6.72 6.26 2.61
C GLY A 41 -5.53 5.34 2.35
N MET A 42 -5.42 4.81 1.13
CA MET A 42 -4.30 3.92 0.77
C MET A 42 -2.97 4.66 0.67
N ALA A 43 -2.94 5.86 0.10
CA ALA A 43 -1.75 6.71 0.09
C ALA A 43 -1.28 7.01 1.52
N GLY A 44 -2.21 7.40 2.41
CA GLY A 44 -1.91 7.61 3.83
C GLY A 44 -1.38 6.37 4.54
N TYR A 45 -1.86 5.17 4.17
CA TYR A 45 -1.34 3.91 4.69
C TYR A 45 0.13 3.67 4.28
N PHE A 46 0.48 3.91 3.00
CA PHE A 46 1.87 3.80 2.56
C PHE A 46 2.77 4.82 3.26
N ASP A 47 2.34 6.08 3.41
CA ASP A 47 3.10 7.08 4.16
C ASP A 47 3.24 6.71 5.64
N TRP A 48 2.21 6.13 6.25
CA TRP A 48 2.27 5.63 7.62
C TRP A 48 3.32 4.54 7.79
N GLN A 49 3.34 3.55 6.90
CA GLN A 49 4.35 2.50 6.92
C GLN A 49 5.78 3.04 6.80
N ASN A 50 5.98 4.10 6.01
CA ASN A 50 7.28 4.77 5.89
C ASN A 50 7.62 5.61 7.13
N LYS A 51 6.62 6.24 7.75
CA LYS A 51 6.79 7.02 8.98
C LYS A 51 7.17 6.13 10.18
N PHE A 52 6.58 4.95 10.27
CA PHE A 52 6.84 3.95 11.32
C PHE A 52 7.64 2.77 10.74
N ALA A 53 8.70 3.08 9.98
CA ALA A 53 9.48 2.08 9.26
C ALA A 53 10.11 1.05 10.20
N ASP A 54 10.52 1.44 11.41
CA ASP A 54 11.11 0.52 12.39
C ASP A 54 10.18 -0.64 12.75
N ASP A 55 8.86 -0.39 12.77
CA ASP A 55 7.84 -1.40 13.08
C ASP A 55 7.23 -2.03 11.82
N CYS A 56 7.24 -1.31 10.70
CA CYS A 56 6.49 -1.66 9.50
C CYS A 56 7.36 -2.21 8.36
N VAL A 57 8.66 -1.95 8.34
CA VAL A 57 9.56 -2.26 7.23
C VAL A 57 10.71 -3.12 7.72
N ILE A 58 10.95 -4.21 7.02
CA ILE A 58 12.02 -5.15 7.34
C ILE A 58 12.84 -5.44 6.09
N GLU A 59 14.13 -5.70 6.30
CA GLU A 59 15.01 -6.14 5.23
C GLU A 59 14.72 -7.60 4.88
N SER A 60 14.65 -7.88 3.58
CA SER A 60 14.44 -9.22 3.04
C SER A 60 15.44 -9.47 1.89
N GLU A 61 15.58 -10.72 1.45
CA GLU A 61 16.50 -11.09 0.35
C GLU A 61 16.20 -10.34 -0.96
N GLY A 62 14.97 -9.85 -1.14
CA GLY A 62 14.54 -9.01 -2.27
C GLY A 62 14.57 -7.50 -2.02
N GLY A 63 15.19 -7.05 -0.92
CA GLY A 63 15.20 -5.67 -0.43
C GLY A 63 14.09 -5.37 0.58
N ALA A 64 14.16 -4.17 1.17
CA ALA A 64 13.20 -3.67 2.16
C ALA A 64 11.74 -3.84 1.72
N CYS A 65 10.96 -4.55 2.53
CA CYS A 65 9.54 -4.80 2.27
C CYS A 65 8.69 -4.54 3.51
N ASN A 66 7.41 -4.30 3.31
CA ASN A 66 6.49 -4.17 4.43
C ASN A 66 6.28 -5.54 5.11
N VAL A 67 6.20 -5.56 6.45
CA VAL A 67 5.96 -6.76 7.26
C VAL A 67 4.73 -7.56 6.84
N SER A 68 3.70 -6.91 6.27
CA SER A 68 2.50 -7.59 5.75
C SER A 68 2.76 -8.52 4.56
N HIS A 69 3.95 -8.44 3.95
CA HIS A 69 4.38 -9.35 2.88
C HIS A 69 5.13 -10.58 3.38
N LEU A 70 5.47 -10.64 4.67
CA LEU A 70 6.11 -11.82 5.26
C LEU A 70 5.09 -12.92 5.54
N ILE A 71 5.49 -14.15 5.27
CA ILE A 71 4.79 -15.32 5.79
C ILE A 71 5.35 -15.58 7.19
N PRO A 72 4.53 -15.59 8.26
CA PRO A 72 5.00 -15.92 9.60
C PRO A 72 5.54 -17.36 9.63
N MET A 73 6.85 -17.50 9.88
CA MET A 73 7.51 -18.83 9.96
C MET A 73 7.70 -19.31 11.40
N SER A 74 7.26 -18.54 12.39
CA SER A 74 7.27 -18.90 13.81
C SER A 74 6.05 -18.32 14.52
N ALA A 75 5.65 -18.94 15.64
CA ALA A 75 4.51 -18.47 16.44
C ALA A 75 4.71 -17.05 16.99
N GLU A 76 5.96 -16.65 17.22
CA GLU A 76 6.36 -15.32 17.68
C GLU A 76 6.11 -14.22 16.62
N LEU A 77 6.24 -14.54 15.32
CA LEU A 77 5.88 -13.61 14.25
C LEU A 77 4.36 -13.41 14.11
N THR A 78 3.57 -14.38 14.59
CA THR A 78 2.10 -14.30 14.56
C THR A 78 1.56 -13.42 15.70
N SER A 79 2.34 -13.23 16.77
CA SER A 79 1.97 -12.43 17.94
C SER A 79 2.40 -10.96 17.84
N LEU A 80 2.34 -10.35 16.64
CA LEU A 80 2.40 -8.89 16.52
C LEU A 80 1.16 -8.30 17.19
N GLU A 81 1.24 -8.13 18.52
CA GLU A 81 0.22 -7.48 19.33
C GLU A 81 0.11 -6.01 18.89
N PRO A 82 -1.11 -5.47 18.73
CA PRO A 82 -1.29 -4.09 18.33
C PRO A 82 -0.98 -3.17 19.53
N GLY A 83 0.26 -2.69 19.61
CA GLY A 83 0.63 -1.57 20.48
C GLY A 83 1.92 -1.78 21.28
N ALA A 84 3.01 -1.22 20.76
CA ALA A 84 4.09 -0.63 21.55
C ALA A 84 4.31 0.80 21.03
#